data_AF-C7CGK0-F1
#
_entry.id   AF-C7CGK0-F1
#
_cell.length_a   1.000
_cell.length_b   1.000
_cell.length_c   1.000
_cell.angle_alpha   90.00
_cell.angle_beta   90.00
_cell.angle_gamma   90.00
#
_symmetry.space_group_name_H-M   'P 1'
#
loop_
_entity.id
_entity.type
_entity.pdbx_description
1 polymer ?
#
loop_
_entity_poly.entity_id
_entity_poly.type
_entity_poly.pdbx_seq_one_letter_code
_entity_poly.pdbx_strand_id
1 'polypeptide(L)'
;MRSFRAILILSAWALAAPSLAQEADRPGSPAKDAATIEACLKGKETSAQRRTCIGRVSGPCQETPDGSSTVGMMACFDREHTVWDTLLNRAYREAMAGFDEAGKADLKGVQQTWLKFRAQACAWPGRVYPGGTIGGPLSAECIMDQTALRALDLMTIRDSLEQR
;
A
#
# COMPACT_ATOMS: atom_id res chain seq x y z
N MET A 1 26.75 66.66 27.78
CA MET A 1 26.17 66.60 26.42
C MET A 1 25.78 65.17 26.11
N ARG A 2 24.56 65.00 25.61
CA ARG A 2 23.93 63.74 25.20
C ARG A 2 24.73 63.04 24.10
N SER A 3 24.59 61.71 24.02
CA SER A 3 24.25 60.93 22.80
C SER A 3 24.36 59.43 23.13
N PHE A 4 23.25 58.75 23.42
CA PHE A 4 22.37 58.00 22.50
C PHE A 4 23.01 56.74 21.83
N ARG A 5 22.68 55.60 22.45
CA ARG A 5 22.22 54.30 21.91
C ARG A 5 22.81 53.75 20.59
N ALA A 6 23.31 52.53 20.68
CA ALA A 6 23.01 51.47 19.71
C ALA A 6 22.98 50.10 20.44
N ILE A 7 21.80 49.66 20.85
CA ILE A 7 21.58 48.28 21.32
C ILE A 7 21.32 47.46 20.05
N LEU A 8 22.32 46.69 19.63
CA LEU A 8 22.20 45.69 18.58
C LEU A 8 21.45 44.48 19.17
N ILE A 9 20.15 44.39 18.88
CA ILE A 9 19.37 43.18 19.12
C ILE A 9 19.70 42.21 17.99
N LEU A 10 20.53 41.20 18.28
CA LEU A 10 20.66 40.02 17.41
C LEU A 10 19.34 39.26 17.43
N SER A 11 18.50 39.52 16.44
CA SER A 11 17.29 38.75 16.16
C SER A 11 17.66 37.32 15.77
N ALA A 12 17.25 36.37 16.62
CA ALA A 12 17.37 34.94 16.39
C ALA A 12 16.67 34.51 15.09
N TRP A 13 17.43 33.96 14.15
CA TRP A 13 16.88 33.20 13.03
C TRP A 13 16.58 31.79 13.51
N ALA A 14 15.35 31.56 13.96
CA ALA A 14 14.82 30.21 14.14
C ALA A 14 14.48 29.64 12.76
N LEU A 15 15.34 28.77 12.23
CA LEU A 15 15.00 27.89 11.11
C LEU A 15 13.95 26.88 11.57
N ALA A 16 12.67 27.25 11.50
CA ALA A 16 11.55 26.35 11.74
C ALA A 16 11.22 25.55 10.46
N ALA A 17 12.04 24.56 10.14
CA ALA A 17 11.66 23.45 9.25
C ALA A 17 12.63 22.29 9.53
N PRO A 18 12.14 21.17 10.12
CA PRO A 18 11.69 20.05 9.28
C PRO A 18 10.71 19.08 10.00
N SER A 19 9.45 19.45 10.25
CA SER A 19 8.49 18.45 10.79
C SER A 19 8.07 17.41 9.74
N LEU A 20 7.93 17.80 8.47
CA LEU A 20 7.43 16.94 7.40
C LEU A 20 8.37 15.79 7.03
N ALA A 21 9.69 15.99 7.09
CA ALA A 21 10.66 14.98 6.71
C ALA A 21 10.77 13.84 7.75
N GLN A 22 10.61 14.14 9.04
CA GLN A 22 10.65 13.13 10.10
C GLN A 22 9.38 12.27 10.12
N GLU A 23 8.24 12.82 9.72
CA GLU A 23 6.97 12.09 9.64
C GLU A 23 6.98 11.04 8.52
N ALA A 24 7.61 11.36 7.38
CA ALA A 24 7.73 10.45 6.25
C ALA A 24 8.62 9.24 6.55
N ASP A 25 9.66 9.37 7.36
CA ASP A 25 10.60 8.27 7.67
C ASP A 25 10.23 7.47 8.94
N ARG A 26 9.12 7.83 9.60
CA ARG A 26 8.63 7.11 10.78
C ARG A 26 8.32 5.65 10.42
N PRO A 27 8.70 4.68 11.28
CA PRO A 27 8.27 3.29 11.11
C PRO A 27 6.75 3.18 10.98
N GLY A 28 6.29 2.52 9.93
CA GLY A 28 4.88 2.36 9.59
C GLY A 28 4.18 3.60 9.04
N SER A 29 4.93 4.60 8.57
CA SER A 29 4.36 5.64 7.71
C SER A 29 3.95 5.04 6.34
N PRO A 30 2.93 5.60 5.67
CA PRO A 30 2.56 5.17 4.32
C PRO A 30 3.72 5.24 3.32
N ALA A 31 4.60 6.23 3.44
CA ALA A 31 5.76 6.38 2.57
C ALA A 31 6.79 5.26 2.79
N LYS A 32 7.04 4.86 4.04
CA LYS A 32 7.96 3.77 4.36
C LYS A 32 7.42 2.42 3.91
N ASP A 33 6.12 2.20 4.07
CA ASP A 33 5.43 0.98 3.64
C ASP A 33 5.48 0.84 2.12
N ALA A 34 5.18 1.93 1.39
CA ALA A 34 5.31 1.98 -0.07
C ALA A 34 6.75 1.67 -0.51
N ALA A 35 7.75 2.33 0.09
CA ALA A 35 9.16 2.10 -0.23
C ALA A 35 9.59 0.65 0.04
N THR A 36 9.04 0.01 1.07
CA THR A 36 9.33 -1.40 1.41
C THR A 36 8.87 -2.35 0.30
N ILE A 37 7.64 -2.19 -0.18
CA ILE A 37 7.09 -3.03 -1.25
C ILE A 37 7.78 -2.73 -2.59
N GLU A 38 7.99 -1.45 -2.93
CA GLU A 38 8.67 -1.08 -4.18
C GLU A 38 10.12 -1.56 -4.23
N ALA A 39 10.86 -1.44 -3.12
CA ALA A 39 12.20 -2.00 -3.01
C ALA A 39 12.20 -3.53 -3.17
N CYS A 40 11.18 -4.22 -2.64
CA CYS A 40 11.03 -5.65 -2.85
C CYS A 40 10.77 -5.99 -4.32
N LEU A 41 9.90 -5.24 -5.01
CA LEU A 41 9.53 -5.50 -6.40
C LEU A 41 10.67 -5.26 -7.40
N LYS A 42 11.65 -4.44 -7.05
CA LYS A 42 12.78 -4.10 -7.92
C LYS A 42 13.53 -5.34 -8.42
N GLY A 43 13.65 -5.49 -9.74
CA GLY A 43 14.36 -6.60 -10.39
C GLY A 43 13.64 -7.95 -10.35
N LYS A 44 12.36 -7.98 -9.93
CA LYS A 44 11.52 -9.18 -10.00
C LYS A 44 10.71 -9.16 -11.29
N GLU A 45 11.10 -10.02 -12.22
CA GLU A 45 10.53 -10.06 -13.58
C GLU A 45 9.31 -10.98 -13.66
N THR A 46 9.26 -12.05 -12.86
CA THR A 46 8.15 -13.02 -12.92
C THR A 46 7.09 -12.78 -11.86
N SER A 47 5.83 -13.14 -12.16
CA SER A 47 4.74 -13.11 -11.17
C SER A 47 5.09 -13.91 -9.91
N ALA A 48 5.74 -15.07 -10.06
CA ALA A 48 6.17 -15.89 -8.93
C ALA A 48 7.18 -15.17 -8.03
N GLN A 49 8.16 -14.48 -8.61
CA GLN A 49 9.10 -13.67 -7.83
C GLN A 49 8.37 -12.52 -7.13
N ARG A 50 7.52 -11.78 -7.84
CA ARG A 50 6.81 -10.61 -7.27
C ARG A 50 5.90 -10.99 -6.11
N ARG A 51 5.27 -12.17 -6.15
CA ARG A 51 4.43 -12.69 -5.04
C ARG A 51 5.18 -12.81 -3.71
N THR A 52 6.51 -12.97 -3.72
CA THR A 52 7.33 -12.99 -2.49
C THR A 52 7.39 -11.64 -1.73
N CYS A 53 6.81 -10.58 -2.31
CA CYS A 53 6.69 -9.27 -1.69
C CYS A 53 5.41 -9.09 -0.87
N ILE A 54 4.45 -10.00 -1.02
CA ILE A 54 3.22 -9.99 -0.21
C ILE A 54 3.59 -10.38 1.22
N GLY A 55 3.10 -9.63 2.20
CA GLY A 55 3.38 -9.80 3.62
C GLY A 55 4.60 -9.02 4.12
N ARG A 56 5.30 -8.25 3.27
CA ARG A 56 6.54 -7.56 3.67
C ARG A 56 6.32 -6.37 4.61
N VAL A 57 5.09 -5.84 4.67
CA VAL A 57 4.72 -4.78 5.60
C VAL A 57 3.89 -5.36 6.73
N SER A 58 2.86 -6.15 6.41
CA SER A 58 1.93 -6.70 7.38
C SER A 58 2.56 -7.77 8.29
N GLY A 59 3.48 -8.60 7.79
CA GLY A 59 4.17 -9.63 8.57
C GLY A 59 4.97 -9.04 9.73
N PRO A 60 6.03 -8.24 9.47
CA PRO A 60 6.80 -7.60 10.54
C PRO A 60 5.96 -6.68 11.44
N CYS A 61 4.89 -6.07 10.93
CA CYS A 61 3.97 -5.28 11.74
C CYS A 61 3.28 -6.10 12.83
N GLN A 62 2.85 -7.33 12.51
CA GLN A 62 2.14 -8.22 13.45
C GLN A 62 3.04 -8.75 14.59
N GLU A 63 4.35 -8.77 14.38
CA GLU A 63 5.33 -9.15 15.41
C GLU A 63 5.57 -8.06 16.46
N THR A 64 4.96 -6.88 16.29
CA THR A 64 5.02 -5.81 17.30
C THR A 64 3.97 -6.02 18.38
N PRO A 65 4.19 -5.51 19.61
CA PRO A 65 3.19 -5.59 20.68
C PRO A 65 1.82 -5.06 20.24
N ASP A 66 1.78 -3.91 19.56
CA ASP A 66 0.55 -3.29 19.08
C ASP A 66 -0.09 -4.08 17.93
N GLY A 67 0.72 -4.66 17.04
CA GLY A 67 0.27 -5.43 15.87
C GLY A 67 -0.23 -6.84 16.17
N SER A 68 0.13 -7.40 17.33
CA SER A 68 -0.24 -8.79 17.69
C SER A 68 -1.70 -8.97 18.17
N SER A 69 -2.40 -7.86 18.46
CA SER A 69 -3.83 -7.91 18.82
C SER A 69 -4.71 -8.10 17.58
N THR A 70 -5.95 -8.57 17.72
CA THR A 70 -6.90 -8.66 16.59
C THR A 70 -7.05 -7.33 15.84
N VAL A 71 -7.15 -6.22 16.58
CA VAL A 71 -7.24 -4.88 15.98
C VAL A 71 -5.92 -4.49 15.32
N GLY A 72 -4.80 -4.80 15.96
CA GLY A 72 -3.45 -4.60 15.43
C GLY A 72 -3.22 -5.33 14.11
N MET A 73 -3.59 -6.61 14.04
CA MET A 73 -3.49 -7.44 12.83
C MET A 73 -4.27 -6.82 11.67
N MET A 74 -5.51 -6.39 11.91
CA MET A 74 -6.31 -5.69 10.89
C MET A 74 -5.61 -4.40 10.41
N ALA A 75 -5.05 -3.61 11.32
CA ALA A 75 -4.31 -2.41 10.96
C ALA A 75 -3.02 -2.72 10.17
N CYS A 76 -2.33 -3.81 10.50
CA CYS A 76 -1.16 -4.27 9.77
C CYS A 76 -1.50 -4.69 8.34
N PHE A 77 -2.59 -5.45 8.14
CA PHE A 77 -3.06 -5.83 6.81
C PHE A 77 -3.55 -4.61 6.01
N ASP A 78 -4.25 -3.66 6.65
CA ASP A 78 -4.73 -2.44 5.98
C ASP A 78 -3.59 -1.54 5.48
N ARG A 79 -2.51 -1.42 6.26
CA ARG A 79 -1.29 -0.71 5.84
C ARG A 79 -0.72 -1.26 4.54
N GLU A 80 -0.52 -2.58 4.48
CA GLU A 80 0.00 -3.21 3.28
C GLU A 80 -1.01 -3.21 2.13
N HIS A 81 -2.30 -3.41 2.43
CA HIS A 81 -3.38 -3.31 1.46
C HIS A 81 -3.40 -1.94 0.77
N THR A 82 -3.22 -0.86 1.52
CA THR A 82 -3.17 0.52 0.98
C THR A 82 -2.06 0.68 -0.06
N VAL A 83 -0.89 0.08 0.20
CA VAL A 83 0.21 0.08 -0.76
C VAL A 83 -0.18 -0.72 -2.01
N TRP A 84 -0.69 -1.93 -1.85
CA TRP A 84 -1.11 -2.76 -2.98
C TRP A 84 -2.25 -2.16 -3.80
N ASP A 85 -3.20 -1.48 -3.19
CA ASP A 85 -4.30 -0.80 -3.90
C ASP A 85 -3.77 0.37 -4.74
N THR A 86 -2.80 1.13 -4.20
CA THR A 86 -2.10 2.17 -4.95
C THR A 86 -1.38 1.58 -6.18
N LEU A 87 -0.66 0.48 -5.99
CA LEU A 87 0.04 -0.23 -7.05
C LEU A 87 -0.91 -0.82 -8.10
N LEU A 88 -2.02 -1.39 -7.66
CA LEU A 88 -3.10 -1.92 -8.51
C LEU A 88 -3.65 -0.82 -9.40
N ASN A 89 -4.03 0.32 -8.83
CA ASN A 89 -4.60 1.44 -9.59
C ASN A 89 -3.59 2.04 -10.57
N ARG A 90 -2.29 2.09 -10.21
CA ARG A 90 -1.22 2.51 -11.12
C ARG A 90 -1.11 1.54 -12.31
N ALA A 91 -0.94 0.25 -12.05
CA ALA A 91 -0.80 -0.77 -13.09
C ALA A 91 -2.06 -0.87 -13.97
N TYR A 92 -3.26 -0.69 -13.41
CA TYR A 92 -4.50 -0.62 -14.16
C TYR A 92 -4.50 0.53 -15.17
N ARG A 93 -4.10 1.75 -14.76
CA ARG A 93 -4.03 2.90 -15.68
C ARG A 93 -3.00 2.69 -16.78
N GLU A 94 -1.84 2.13 -16.44
CA GLU A 94 -0.78 1.81 -17.41
C GLU A 94 -1.25 0.77 -18.43
N ALA A 95 -1.87 -0.33 -17.98
CA ALA A 95 -2.44 -1.34 -18.86
C ALA A 95 -3.57 -0.78 -19.75
N MET A 96 -4.47 0.04 -19.19
CA MET A 96 -5.53 0.70 -19.94
C MET A 96 -4.99 1.62 -21.03
N ALA A 97 -3.86 2.30 -20.80
CA ALA A 97 -3.22 3.14 -21.81
C ALA A 97 -2.60 2.31 -22.95
N GLY A 98 -2.20 1.07 -22.68
CA GLY A 98 -1.66 0.14 -23.68
C GLY A 98 -2.73 -0.54 -24.53
N PHE A 99 -3.97 -0.68 -24.08
CA PHE A 99 -5.02 -1.35 -24.88
C PHE A 99 -5.69 -0.43 -25.92
N ASP A 100 -6.26 -1.04 -26.96
CA ASP A 100 -7.25 -0.40 -27.84
C ASP A 100 -8.63 -0.35 -27.14
N GLU A 101 -9.65 0.20 -27.81
CA GLU A 101 -10.98 0.37 -27.17
C GLU A 101 -11.64 -0.97 -26.78
N ALA A 102 -11.42 -2.03 -27.57
CA ALA A 102 -11.91 -3.36 -27.24
C ALA A 102 -11.21 -3.91 -26.00
N GLY A 103 -9.88 -3.88 -25.94
CA GLY A 103 -9.12 -4.34 -24.78
C GLY A 103 -9.39 -3.53 -23.51
N LYS A 104 -9.61 -2.21 -23.63
CA LYS A 104 -10.03 -1.35 -22.51
C LYS A 104 -11.40 -1.77 -21.96
N ALA A 105 -12.36 -2.06 -22.85
CA ALA A 105 -13.69 -2.51 -22.45
C ALA A 105 -13.62 -3.85 -21.70
N ASP A 106 -12.82 -4.80 -22.22
CA ASP A 106 -12.61 -6.10 -21.59
C ASP A 106 -11.94 -5.97 -20.22
N LEU A 107 -10.83 -5.21 -20.13
CA LEU A 107 -10.11 -5.03 -18.87
C LEU A 107 -10.99 -4.36 -17.80
N LYS A 108 -11.82 -3.39 -18.19
CA LYS A 108 -12.81 -2.77 -17.30
C LYS A 108 -13.84 -3.79 -16.80
N GLY A 109 -14.36 -4.64 -17.68
CA GLY A 109 -15.30 -5.71 -17.31
C GLY A 109 -14.69 -6.73 -16.35
N VAL A 110 -13.45 -7.14 -16.59
CA VAL A 110 -12.68 -8.00 -15.68
C VAL A 110 -12.51 -7.34 -14.31
N GLN A 111 -12.13 -6.05 -14.28
CA GLN A 111 -11.92 -5.34 -13.01
C GLN A 111 -13.21 -5.24 -12.17
N GLN A 112 -14.35 -4.97 -12.81
CA GLN A 112 -15.66 -4.95 -12.14
C GLN A 112 -16.04 -6.33 -11.58
N THR A 113 -15.75 -7.39 -12.33
CA THR A 113 -16.02 -8.77 -11.91
C THR A 113 -15.12 -9.17 -10.75
N TRP A 114 -13.83 -8.81 -10.83
CA TRP A 114 -12.86 -9.06 -9.78
C TRP A 114 -13.24 -8.38 -8.46
N LEU A 115 -13.76 -7.14 -8.47
CA LEU A 115 -14.23 -6.46 -7.27
C LEU A 115 -15.33 -7.26 -6.55
N LYS A 116 -16.29 -7.81 -7.30
CA LYS A 116 -17.35 -8.68 -6.76
C LYS A 116 -16.78 -9.98 -6.21
N PHE A 117 -15.89 -10.62 -6.97
CA PHE A 117 -15.21 -11.83 -6.54
C PHE A 117 -14.46 -11.62 -5.22
N ARG A 118 -13.61 -10.59 -5.12
CA ARG A 118 -12.85 -10.28 -3.89
C ARG A 118 -13.78 -10.11 -2.69
N ALA A 119 -14.85 -9.33 -2.85
CA ALA A 119 -15.81 -9.10 -1.78
C ALA A 119 -16.49 -10.39 -1.30
N GLN A 120 -16.86 -11.28 -2.22
CA GLN A 120 -17.49 -12.56 -1.88
C GLN A 120 -16.50 -13.57 -1.31
N ALA A 121 -15.32 -13.67 -1.93
CA ALA A 121 -14.26 -14.58 -1.52
C ALA A 121 -13.82 -14.28 -0.09
N CYS A 122 -13.60 -13.02 0.27
CA CYS A 122 -13.09 -12.65 1.59
C CYS A 122 -14.14 -12.56 2.71
N ALA A 123 -15.40 -12.90 2.43
CA ALA A 123 -16.48 -12.93 3.42
C ALA A 123 -16.54 -14.26 4.20
N TRP A 124 -15.81 -15.30 3.78
CA TRP A 124 -15.84 -16.62 4.40
C TRP A 124 -15.53 -16.62 5.91
N PRO A 125 -14.61 -15.81 6.46
CA PRO A 125 -14.25 -15.90 7.88
C PRO A 125 -15.42 -15.60 8.80
N GLY A 126 -16.30 -14.67 8.43
CA GLY A 126 -17.52 -14.35 9.18
C GLY A 126 -18.56 -15.48 9.18
N ARG A 127 -18.46 -16.43 8.24
CA ARG A 127 -19.32 -17.63 8.18
C ARG A 127 -18.73 -18.79 8.96
N VAL A 128 -17.40 -18.91 8.98
CA VAL A 128 -16.69 -20.00 9.67
C VAL A 128 -16.52 -19.72 11.17
N TYR A 129 -16.35 -18.46 11.57
CA TYR A 129 -16.11 -18.05 12.96
C TYR A 129 -17.20 -17.09 13.48
N PRO A 130 -18.47 -17.52 13.54
CA PRO A 130 -19.55 -16.66 14.03
C PRO A 130 -19.31 -16.25 15.50
N GLY A 131 -19.34 -14.96 15.79
CA GLY A 131 -19.14 -14.41 17.14
C GLY A 131 -17.69 -14.39 17.63
N GLY A 132 -16.74 -14.90 16.85
CA GLY A 132 -15.30 -14.82 17.15
C GLY A 132 -14.66 -13.53 16.65
N THR A 133 -13.57 -13.10 17.29
CA THR A 133 -12.83 -11.89 16.88
C THR A 133 -11.88 -12.14 15.69
N ILE A 134 -11.51 -13.40 15.43
CA ILE A 134 -10.56 -13.77 14.37
C ILE A 134 -11.07 -13.54 12.95
N GLY A 135 -12.40 -13.42 12.76
CA GLY A 135 -12.99 -13.18 11.45
C GLY A 135 -12.52 -11.88 10.80
N GLY A 136 -12.29 -10.82 11.59
CA GLY A 136 -11.81 -9.53 11.11
C GLY A 136 -10.41 -9.62 10.46
N PRO A 137 -9.38 -10.07 11.20
CA PRO A 137 -8.03 -10.27 10.66
C PRO A 137 -7.99 -11.14 9.41
N LEU A 138 -8.67 -12.28 9.41
CA LEU A 138 -8.67 -13.19 8.25
C LEU A 138 -9.33 -12.58 7.01
N SER A 139 -10.39 -11.78 7.20
CA SER A 139 -11.00 -11.03 6.09
C SER A 139 -10.07 -9.93 5.58
N ALA A 140 -9.37 -9.22 6.46
CA ALA A 140 -8.42 -8.17 6.10
C ALA A 140 -7.20 -8.74 5.34
N GLU A 141 -6.64 -9.86 5.81
CA GLU A 141 -5.57 -10.61 5.13
C GLU A 141 -5.99 -11.01 3.72
N CYS A 142 -7.17 -11.64 3.58
CA CYS A 142 -7.69 -12.02 2.27
C CYS A 142 -7.83 -10.81 1.33
N ILE A 143 -8.36 -9.68 1.82
CA ILE A 143 -8.52 -8.48 1.00
C ILE A 143 -7.15 -7.95 0.55
N MET A 144 -6.17 -7.89 1.45
CA MET A 144 -4.80 -7.51 1.13
C MET A 144 -4.21 -8.43 0.06
N ASP A 145 -4.25 -9.75 0.26
CA ASP A 145 -3.70 -10.75 -0.66
C ASP A 145 -4.33 -10.68 -2.05
N GLN A 146 -5.67 -10.64 -2.12
CA GLN A 146 -6.37 -10.55 -3.40
C GLN A 146 -6.04 -9.26 -4.15
N THR A 147 -5.85 -8.16 -3.42
CA THR A 147 -5.46 -6.86 -3.99
C THR A 147 -4.03 -6.90 -4.50
N ALA A 148 -3.10 -7.49 -3.74
CA ALA A 148 -1.72 -7.67 -4.15
C ALA A 148 -1.63 -8.54 -5.41
N LEU A 149 -2.30 -9.70 -5.41
CA LEU A 149 -2.32 -10.62 -6.55
C LEU A 149 -2.87 -9.93 -7.81
N ARG A 150 -3.91 -9.11 -7.68
CA ARG A 150 -4.46 -8.36 -8.81
C ARG A 150 -3.51 -7.25 -9.29
N ALA A 151 -2.82 -6.57 -8.38
CA ALA A 151 -1.78 -5.60 -8.76
C ALA A 151 -0.69 -6.27 -9.59
N LEU A 152 -0.20 -7.44 -9.17
CA LEU A 152 0.85 -8.19 -9.88
C LEU A 152 0.39 -8.74 -11.24
N ASP A 153 -0.87 -9.16 -11.33
CA ASP A 153 -1.49 -9.56 -12.59
C ASP A 153 -1.57 -8.39 -13.58
N LEU A 154 -2.03 -7.21 -13.13
CA LEU A 154 -2.06 -6.00 -13.94
C LEU A 154 -0.67 -5.52 -14.36
N MET A 155 0.34 -5.65 -13.50
CA MET A 155 1.73 -5.39 -13.88
C MET A 155 2.19 -6.36 -14.98
N THR A 156 1.83 -7.64 -14.89
CA THR A 156 2.15 -8.62 -15.93
C THR A 156 1.50 -8.28 -17.27
N ILE A 157 0.22 -7.84 -17.24
CA ILE A 157 -0.49 -7.37 -18.43
C ILE A 157 0.20 -6.15 -19.04
N ARG A 158 0.53 -5.14 -18.22
CA ARG A 158 1.27 -3.95 -18.66
C ARG A 158 2.60 -4.33 -19.31
N ASP A 159 3.42 -5.13 -18.64
CA ASP A 159 4.75 -5.51 -19.15
C ASP A 159 4.63 -6.25 -20.49
N SER A 160 3.60 -7.08 -20.66
CA SER A 160 3.32 -7.77 -21.92
C SER A 160 2.89 -6.81 -23.04
N LEU A 161 2.16 -5.74 -22.69
CA LEU A 161 1.76 -4.69 -23.64
C LEU A 161 2.92 -3.81 -24.08
N GLU A 162 3.94 -3.64 -23.24
CA GLU A 162 5.16 -2.87 -23.56
C GLU A 162 6.11 -3.63 -24.49
N GLN A 163 6.04 -4.96 -24.48
CA GLN A 163 6.90 -5.85 -25.27
C GLN A 163 6.35 -6.22 -26.65
N ARG A 164 5.08 -5.89 -26.94
CA ARG A 164 4.40 -6.28 -28.17
C ARG A 164 4.71 -5.34 -29.35
#